data_AF-A0A0U1DG34-F1
#
_entry.id   AF-A0A0U1DG34-F1
#
_cell.length_a   1.000
_cell.length_b   1.000
_cell.length_c   1.000
_cell.angle_alpha   90.00
_cell.angle_beta   90.00
_cell.angle_gamma   90.00
#
_symmetry.space_group_name_H-M   'P 1'
#
loop_
_entity.id
_entity.type
_entity.pdbx_description
1 polymer ?
#
loop_
_entity_poly.entity_id
_entity_poly.type
_entity_poly.pdbx_seq_one_letter_code
_entity_poly.pdbx_strand_id
1 'polypeptide(L)'
;MKIAIGFGSVIGMSAAGFAFAVMGAGTAQAAPDVVGQKYSDAVTAIEDGGGTAHVAVTVGSRLPRDECIVTNAWTVRQLVPQTSDTYYEYREDVTEVSLNCDGDHATETHPGASIGSPAGREAKAAEDEAAAAEQEPIAEASTPDE
;
A
#
# COMPACT_ATOMS: atom_id res chain seq x y z
N MET A 1 -18.76 -18.62 45.68
CA MET A 1 -19.42 -17.85 46.77
C MET A 1 -18.55 -16.62 47.07
N LYS A 2 -19.09 -15.40 46.85
CA LYS A 2 -18.64 -14.02 47.27
C LYS A 2 -17.23 -13.58 46.82
N ILE A 3 -17.06 -12.75 45.78
CA ILE A 3 -17.15 -11.26 45.71
C ILE A 3 -16.20 -10.53 46.70
N ALA A 4 -15.23 -9.76 46.15
CA ALA A 4 -14.92 -8.36 46.50
C ALA A 4 -13.69 -7.85 45.72
N ILE A 5 -13.89 -7.20 44.56
CA ILE A 5 -13.58 -5.77 44.31
C ILE A 5 -13.20 -4.97 45.56
N GLY A 6 -11.99 -4.44 45.59
CA GLY A 6 -11.53 -3.41 46.52
C GLY A 6 -10.92 -2.24 45.76
N PHE A 7 -11.62 -1.11 45.72
CA PHE A 7 -11.07 0.19 45.34
C PHE A 7 -10.12 0.65 46.44
N GLY A 8 -8.85 0.87 46.09
CA GLY A 8 -7.87 1.49 46.97
C GLY A 8 -7.18 2.64 46.25
N SER A 9 -7.71 3.85 46.40
CA SER A 9 -6.95 5.08 46.17
C SER A 9 -5.80 5.14 47.16
N VAL A 10 -4.56 5.17 46.67
CA VAL A 10 -3.44 5.78 47.39
C VAL A 10 -2.82 6.84 46.50
N ILE A 11 -3.21 8.08 46.76
CA ILE A 11 -2.44 9.26 46.41
C ILE A 11 -1.15 9.17 47.22
N GLY A 12 -0.04 8.91 46.54
CA GLY A 12 1.30 8.92 47.10
C GLY A 12 2.20 9.77 46.19
N MET A 13 2.06 11.09 46.32
CA MET A 13 2.97 12.05 45.70
C MET A 13 4.31 11.98 46.45
N SER A 14 5.29 11.29 45.86
CA SER A 14 6.68 11.28 46.31
C SER A 14 7.55 11.68 45.12
N ALA A 15 8.05 12.91 45.18
CA ALA A 15 8.96 13.48 44.21
C ALA A 15 10.34 12.80 44.27
N ALA A 16 10.63 11.92 43.31
CA ALA A 16 11.98 11.57 42.87
C ALA A 16 11.87 10.88 41.52
N GLY A 17 12.33 11.57 40.47
CA GLY A 17 12.14 11.18 39.09
C GLY A 17 12.78 9.83 38.73
N PHE A 18 11.96 8.93 38.23
CA PHE A 18 12.37 8.05 37.14
C PHE A 18 11.64 8.55 35.91
N ALA A 19 12.34 9.38 35.13
CA ALA A 19 11.91 9.73 33.79
C ALA A 19 11.75 8.41 33.03
N PHE A 20 10.52 8.04 32.70
CA PHE A 20 10.28 7.16 31.57
C PHE A 20 10.81 7.92 30.35
N ALA A 21 12.08 7.69 30.03
CA ALA A 21 12.56 7.86 28.68
C ALA A 21 11.75 6.85 27.86
N VAL A 22 10.56 7.27 27.41
CA VAL A 22 9.93 6.72 26.24
C VAL A 22 10.90 7.06 25.12
N MET A 23 11.90 6.20 24.95
CA MET A 23 12.74 6.18 23.78
C MET A 23 11.74 6.03 22.66
N GLY A 24 11.52 7.12 21.92
CA GLY A 24 10.52 7.16 20.86
C GLY A 24 10.75 5.94 20.01
N ALA A 25 9.77 5.03 20.00
CA ALA A 25 9.70 4.05 18.94
C ALA A 25 9.58 4.91 17.68
N GLY A 26 10.69 5.06 16.95
CA GLY A 26 10.62 5.59 15.60
C GLY A 26 9.51 4.82 14.94
N THR A 27 8.51 5.52 14.44
CA THR A 27 7.49 4.87 13.63
C THR A 27 8.26 4.16 12.54
N ALA A 28 8.25 2.83 12.55
CA ALA A 28 8.65 2.09 11.38
C ALA A 28 7.56 2.44 10.37
N GLN A 29 7.77 3.48 9.56
CA GLN A 29 6.98 3.70 8.36
C GLN A 29 7.21 2.47 7.49
N ALA A 30 6.31 1.49 7.62
CA ALA A 30 6.19 0.45 6.63
C ALA A 30 5.93 1.12 5.28
N ALA A 31 6.48 0.56 4.21
CA ALA A 31 6.13 1.00 2.87
C ALA A 31 4.59 0.98 2.72
N PRO A 32 4.00 1.99 2.09
CA PRO A 32 2.55 2.03 1.90
C PRO A 32 2.09 0.76 1.17
N ASP A 33 0.93 0.24 1.57
CA ASP A 33 0.37 -0.99 1.00
C ASP A 33 -0.27 -0.69 -0.37
N VAL A 34 0.60 -0.61 -1.38
CA VAL A 34 0.23 -0.27 -2.77
C VAL A 34 0.39 -1.45 -3.73
N VAL A 35 0.71 -2.64 -3.23
CA VAL A 35 0.83 -3.84 -4.07
C VAL A 35 -0.54 -4.21 -4.62
N GLY A 36 -0.59 -4.52 -5.92
CA GLY A 36 -1.82 -4.79 -6.67
C GLY A 36 -2.48 -3.55 -7.28
N GLN A 37 -2.08 -2.33 -6.88
CA GLN A 37 -2.61 -1.10 -7.46
C GLN A 37 -1.96 -0.79 -8.82
N LYS A 38 -2.64 0.03 -9.63
CA LYS A 38 -2.01 0.67 -10.80
C LYS A 38 -0.92 1.64 -10.34
N TYR A 39 0.12 1.81 -11.15
CA TYR A 39 1.24 2.68 -10.82
C TYR A 39 0.80 4.12 -10.55
N SER A 40 -0.15 4.65 -11.33
CA SER A 40 -0.71 6.00 -11.12
C SER A 40 -1.37 6.18 -9.75
N ASP A 41 -2.19 5.20 -9.33
CA ASP A 41 -2.85 5.20 -8.01
C ASP A 41 -1.81 5.06 -6.88
N ALA A 42 -0.82 4.18 -7.09
CA ALA A 42 0.26 3.97 -6.13
C ALA A 42 1.12 5.24 -5.93
N VAL A 43 1.45 5.96 -7.01
CA VAL A 43 2.17 7.24 -6.93
C VAL A 43 1.38 8.23 -6.09
N THR A 44 0.09 8.39 -6.37
CA THR A 44 -0.80 9.27 -5.62
C THR A 44 -0.82 8.90 -4.13
N ALA A 45 -1.00 7.61 -3.81
CA ALA A 45 -1.03 7.13 -2.43
C ALA A 45 0.31 7.34 -1.68
N ILE A 46 1.44 7.16 -2.36
CA ILE A 46 2.77 7.40 -1.79
C ILE A 46 2.98 8.89 -1.51
N GLU A 47 2.63 9.75 -2.47
CA GLU A 47 2.81 11.21 -2.38
C GLU A 47 1.87 11.84 -1.34
N ASP A 48 0.61 11.40 -1.26
CA ASP A 48 -0.33 11.79 -0.21
C ASP A 48 0.17 11.40 1.20
N GLY A 49 0.94 10.31 1.28
CA GLY A 49 1.65 9.87 2.48
C GLY A 49 2.92 10.66 2.80
N GLY A 50 3.29 11.63 1.95
CA GLY A 50 4.50 12.44 2.08
C GLY A 50 5.79 11.76 1.61
N GLY A 51 5.69 10.64 0.90
CA GLY A 51 6.81 9.95 0.27
C GLY A 51 7.00 10.31 -1.19
N THR A 52 8.05 9.78 -1.81
CA THR A 52 8.29 9.85 -3.27
C THR A 52 8.36 8.45 -3.86
N ALA A 53 7.65 8.21 -4.95
CA ALA A 53 7.67 6.93 -5.66
C ALA A 53 8.83 6.87 -6.67
N HIS A 54 9.64 5.82 -6.59
CA HIS A 54 10.69 5.49 -7.55
C HIS A 54 10.45 4.10 -8.12
N VAL A 55 10.74 3.90 -9.40
CA VAL A 55 10.58 2.59 -10.03
C VAL A 55 11.91 1.87 -10.07
N ALA A 56 12.01 0.80 -9.30
CA ALA A 56 13.20 -0.03 -9.21
C ALA A 56 13.33 -0.94 -10.45
N VAL A 57 12.25 -1.63 -10.81
CA VAL A 57 12.24 -2.61 -11.89
C VAL A 57 10.89 -2.56 -12.62
N THR A 58 10.92 -2.80 -13.93
CA THR A 58 9.74 -2.98 -14.76
C THR A 58 9.88 -4.27 -15.56
N VAL A 59 8.84 -5.11 -15.53
CA VAL A 59 8.72 -6.33 -16.34
C VAL A 59 7.55 -6.16 -17.30
N GLY A 60 7.73 -6.54 -18.57
CA GLY A 60 6.68 -6.42 -19.58
C GLY A 60 6.61 -5.04 -20.22
N SER A 61 5.74 -4.89 -21.22
CA SER A 61 5.61 -3.66 -22.02
C SER A 61 4.28 -3.51 -22.76
N ARG A 62 3.24 -4.25 -22.35
CA ARG A 62 1.95 -4.28 -23.03
C ARG A 62 1.03 -3.16 -22.56
N LEU A 63 1.15 -2.77 -21.30
CA LEU A 63 0.42 -1.67 -20.71
C LEU A 63 1.23 -0.36 -20.77
N PRO A 64 0.56 0.80 -20.85
CA PRO A 64 1.22 2.07 -20.56
C PRO A 64 1.69 2.09 -19.10
N ARG A 65 2.75 2.83 -18.81
CA ARG A 65 3.42 2.83 -17.50
C ARG A 65 2.46 3.08 -16.33
N ASP A 66 1.53 4.01 -16.51
CA ASP A 66 0.59 4.44 -15.48
C ASP A 66 -0.43 3.37 -15.11
N GLU A 67 -0.62 2.37 -15.99
CA GLU A 67 -1.50 1.22 -15.79
C GLU A 67 -0.76 -0.05 -15.36
N CYS A 68 0.58 -0.01 -15.29
CA CYS A 68 1.33 -1.17 -14.80
C CYS A 68 1.00 -1.46 -13.34
N ILE A 69 0.92 -2.74 -13.00
CA ILE A 69 0.54 -3.19 -11.66
C ILE A 69 1.78 -3.23 -10.77
N VAL A 70 1.66 -2.64 -9.57
CA VAL A 70 2.71 -2.74 -8.56
C VAL A 70 2.74 -4.15 -8.00
N THR A 71 3.88 -4.82 -8.10
CA THR A 71 4.08 -6.21 -7.63
C THR A 71 4.89 -6.28 -6.34
N ASN A 72 5.62 -5.20 -6.01
CA ASN A 72 6.34 -5.06 -4.76
C ASN A 72 6.58 -3.58 -4.48
N ALA A 73 6.57 -3.21 -3.20
CA ALA A 73 6.88 -1.85 -2.75
C ALA A 73 7.72 -1.92 -1.46
N TRP A 74 8.77 -1.10 -1.38
CA TRP A 74 9.61 -1.02 -0.18
C TRP A 74 10.24 0.36 -0.04
N THR A 75 10.33 0.85 1.19
CA THR A 75 10.99 2.11 1.49
C THR A 75 12.50 1.89 1.56
N VAL A 76 13.25 2.80 0.94
CA VAL A 76 14.71 2.79 0.93
C VAL A 76 15.27 4.07 1.53
N ARG A 77 16.49 3.93 2.07
CA ARG A 77 17.34 5.08 2.37
C ARG A 77 18.18 5.41 1.15
N GLN A 78 17.72 6.38 0.36
CA GLN A 78 18.42 6.79 -0.85
C GLN A 78 19.46 7.86 -0.54
N LEU A 79 20.66 7.70 -1.08
CA LEU A 79 21.69 8.75 -1.05
C LEU A 79 21.47 9.67 -2.26
N VAL A 80 21.18 10.95 -2.02
CA VAL A 80 20.94 11.95 -3.07
C VAL A 80 21.93 13.12 -2.93
N PRO A 81 22.32 13.78 -4.02
CA PRO A 81 23.12 15.00 -3.95
C PRO A 81 22.30 16.12 -3.29
N GLN A 82 22.94 16.92 -2.44
CA GLN A 82 22.36 18.17 -1.96
C GLN A 82 22.31 19.21 -3.08
N THR A 83 21.63 20.33 -2.85
CA THR A 83 21.55 21.49 -3.77
C THR A 83 22.91 22.05 -4.23
N SER A 84 24.02 21.62 -3.61
CA SER A 84 25.36 21.74 -4.17
C SER A 84 25.92 20.33 -4.46
N ASP A 85 26.38 20.10 -5.69
CA ASP A 85 26.92 18.81 -6.20
C ASP A 85 28.14 18.25 -5.44
N THR A 86 28.58 18.92 -4.37
CA THR A 86 29.75 18.55 -3.56
C THR A 86 29.38 17.73 -2.32
N TYR A 87 28.10 17.70 -1.91
CA TYR A 87 27.65 17.02 -0.69
C TYR A 87 26.45 16.12 -0.96
N TYR A 88 26.33 15.03 -0.20
CA TYR A 88 25.24 14.06 -0.30
C TYR A 88 24.48 13.96 1.02
N GLU A 89 23.19 13.66 0.94
CA GLU A 89 22.33 13.40 2.09
C GLU A 89 21.47 12.16 1.89
N TYR A 90 20.98 11.59 2.99
CA TYR A 90 20.02 10.50 2.94
C TYR A 90 18.59 11.04 2.91
N ARG A 91 17.79 10.51 2.00
CA ARG A 91 16.32 10.59 2.00
C ARG A 91 15.78 9.27 2.55
N GLU A 92 14.80 9.36 3.44
CA GLU A 92 14.19 8.20 4.11
C GLU A 92 12.74 7.95 3.65
N ASP A 93 12.25 8.82 2.78
CA ASP A 93 10.87 8.94 2.30
C ASP A 93 10.71 8.43 0.86
N VAL A 94 11.69 7.69 0.34
CA VAL A 94 11.66 7.13 -1.01
C VAL A 94 11.10 5.72 -0.98
N THR A 95 9.99 5.50 -1.68
CA THR A 95 9.40 4.17 -1.87
C THR A 95 9.73 3.67 -3.26
N GLU A 96 10.51 2.59 -3.32
CA GLU A 96 10.80 1.87 -4.56
C GLU A 96 9.67 0.89 -4.87
N VAL A 97 9.23 0.86 -6.12
CA VAL A 97 8.19 -0.05 -6.61
C VAL A 97 8.69 -0.92 -7.76
N SER A 98 8.25 -2.17 -7.79
CA SER A 98 8.43 -3.10 -8.91
C SER A 98 7.14 -3.22 -9.71
N LEU A 99 7.24 -3.06 -11.03
CA LEU A 99 6.08 -3.01 -11.92
C LEU A 99 5.98 -4.25 -12.81
N ASN A 100 4.75 -4.73 -12.98
CA ASN A 100 4.34 -5.65 -14.04
C ASN A 100 3.47 -4.89 -15.06
N CYS A 101 3.97 -4.76 -16.29
CA CYS A 101 3.34 -4.09 -17.41
C CYS A 101 2.78 -5.07 -18.46
N ASP A 102 2.65 -6.36 -18.14
CA ASP A 102 2.06 -7.36 -19.04
C ASP A 102 0.53 -7.47 -18.91
N GLY A 103 -0.01 -7.17 -17.73
CA GLY A 103 -1.40 -7.40 -17.34
C GLY A 103 -1.50 -7.73 -15.86
N ASP A 104 -2.67 -7.53 -15.25
CA ASP A 104 -2.93 -7.83 -13.84
C ASP A 104 -2.91 -9.35 -13.58
N HIS A 105 -3.69 -10.11 -14.34
CA HIS A 105 -3.77 -11.55 -14.31
C HIS A 105 -3.72 -12.13 -15.73
N ALA A 106 -3.29 -13.39 -15.83
CA ALA A 106 -3.21 -14.07 -17.11
C ALA A 106 -4.61 -14.47 -17.61
N THR A 107 -4.90 -14.11 -18.85
CA THR A 107 -6.09 -14.56 -19.61
C THR A 107 -5.66 -15.51 -20.74
N GLU A 108 -6.61 -16.01 -21.54
CA GLU A 108 -6.31 -16.87 -22.69
C GLU A 108 -5.38 -16.19 -23.71
N THR A 109 -5.47 -14.87 -23.85
CA THR A 109 -4.77 -14.10 -24.90
C THR A 109 -3.79 -13.07 -24.35
N HIS A 110 -3.82 -12.76 -23.05
CA HIS A 110 -2.95 -11.76 -22.42
C HIS A 110 -2.17 -12.37 -21.25
N PRO A 111 -0.85 -12.15 -21.18
CA PRO A 111 -0.07 -12.55 -20.02
C PRO A 111 -0.37 -11.67 -18.80
N GLY A 112 -0.03 -12.18 -17.61
CA GLY A 112 -0.21 -11.48 -16.34
C GLY A 112 0.08 -12.43 -15.18
N ALA A 113 -0.29 -12.05 -13.95
CA ALA A 113 -0.14 -12.94 -12.81
C ALA A 113 -0.99 -14.21 -13.00
N SER A 114 -0.40 -15.39 -12.77
CA SER A 114 -1.17 -16.64 -12.86
C SER A 114 -2.31 -16.62 -11.84
N ILE A 115 -3.52 -17.02 -12.25
CA ILE A 115 -4.65 -17.26 -11.33
C ILE A 115 -4.36 -18.35 -10.27
N GLY A 116 -3.29 -19.13 -10.44
CA GLY A 116 -2.78 -20.03 -9.40
C GLY A 116 -2.01 -19.31 -8.27
N SER A 117 -1.56 -18.08 -8.50
CA SER A 117 -0.87 -17.23 -7.51
C SER A 117 -1.86 -16.38 -6.70
N PRO A 118 -1.49 -15.92 -5.48
CA PRO A 118 -2.30 -14.97 -4.74
C PRO A 118 -2.70 -13.72 -5.54
N ALA A 119 -1.71 -13.03 -6.13
CA ALA A 119 -1.95 -11.82 -6.92
C ALA A 119 -2.90 -12.04 -8.10
N GLY A 120 -2.74 -13.14 -8.84
CA GLY A 120 -3.64 -13.43 -9.96
C GLY A 120 -5.07 -13.81 -9.52
N ARG A 121 -5.26 -14.38 -8.33
CA ARG A 121 -6.60 -14.61 -7.78
C ARG A 121 -7.29 -13.32 -7.35
N GLU A 122 -6.55 -12.45 -6.68
CA GLU A 122 -7.04 -11.15 -6.22
C GLU A 122 -7.45 -10.27 -7.41
N ALA A 123 -6.59 -10.19 -8.43
CA ALA A 123 -6.91 -9.49 -9.67
C ALA A 123 -8.14 -10.09 -10.38
N LYS A 124 -8.25 -11.43 -10.47
CA LYS A 124 -9.42 -12.06 -11.08
C LYS A 124 -10.71 -11.77 -10.29
N ALA A 125 -10.65 -11.81 -8.97
CA ALA A 125 -11.79 -11.49 -8.12
C ALA A 125 -12.24 -10.03 -8.30
N ALA A 126 -11.30 -9.08 -8.41
CA ALA A 126 -11.60 -7.68 -8.67
C ALA A 126 -12.23 -7.45 -10.04
N GLU A 127 -11.77 -8.16 -11.09
CA GLU A 127 -12.41 -8.15 -12.41
C GLU A 127 -13.85 -8.67 -12.34
N ASP A 128 -14.08 -9.80 -11.66
CA ASP A 128 -15.41 -10.39 -11.52
C ASP A 128 -16.38 -9.48 -10.74
N GLU A 129 -15.89 -8.79 -9.71
CA GLU A 129 -16.67 -7.80 -8.95
C GLU A 129 -17.03 -6.58 -9.81
N ALA A 130 -16.07 -6.03 -10.57
CA ALA A 130 -16.32 -4.93 -11.50
C ALA A 130 -17.35 -5.32 -12.57
N ALA A 131 -17.22 -6.52 -13.15
CA ALA A 131 -18.16 -7.03 -14.14
C ALA A 131 -19.57 -7.24 -13.57
N ALA A 132 -19.69 -7.63 -12.30
CA ALA A 132 -20.99 -7.75 -11.63
C ALA A 132 -21.64 -6.38 -11.40
N ALA A 133 -20.86 -5.37 -10.96
CA ALA A 133 -21.33 -4.01 -10.75
C ALA A 133 -21.82 -3.34 -12.05
N GLU A 134 -21.18 -3.65 -13.19
CA GLU A 134 -21.64 -3.16 -14.50
C GLU A 134 -22.96 -3.81 -14.97
N GLN A 135 -23.30 -5.00 -14.47
CA GLN A 135 -24.52 -5.73 -14.84
C GLN A 135 -25.77 -5.29 -14.04
N GLU A 136 -25.62 -4.83 -12.80
CA GLU A 136 -26.72 -4.32 -11.97
C GLU A 136 -27.57 -3.22 -12.65
N PRO A 137 -27.02 -2.16 -13.27
CA PRO A 137 -27.83 -1.12 -13.92
C PRO A 137 -28.58 -1.63 -15.17
N ILE A 138 -28.08 -2.69 -15.82
CA ILE A 138 -28.69 -3.27 -17.03
C ILE A 138 -29.88 -4.16 -16.68
N ALA A 139 -29.81 -4.86 -15.53
CA ALA A 139 -30.89 -5.68 -15.00
C ALA A 139 -32.07 -4.82 -14.51
N GLU A 140 -31.79 -3.71 -13.80
CA GLU A 140 -32.82 -2.79 -13.31
C GLU A 140 -33.54 -2.02 -14.44
N ALA A 141 -32.85 -1.72 -15.53
CA ALA A 141 -33.46 -1.14 -16.73
C ALA A 141 -34.27 -2.15 -17.58
N SER A 142 -34.09 -3.45 -17.34
CA SER A 142 -34.69 -4.54 -18.12
C SER A 142 -35.88 -5.22 -17.44
N THR A 143 -36.31 -4.77 -16.26
CA THR A 143 -37.63 -5.11 -15.69
C THR A 143 -38.63 -4.03 -16.11
N PRO A 144 -39.49 -4.26 -17.12
CA PRO A 144 -40.62 -3.39 -17.35
C PRO A 144 -41.50 -3.43 -16.10
N ASP A 145 -41.87 -2.25 -15.57
CA ASP A 145 -42.96 -2.14 -14.60
C ASP A 145 -44.19 -2.90 -15.12
N GLU A 146 -44.52 -4.03 -14.49
CA GLU A 146 -45.83 -4.71 -14.63
C GLU A 146 -46.85 -4.12 -13.64
#